data_AF-A0A6H1ZI90-F1
#
_entry.id   AF-A0A6H1ZI90-F1
#
_cell.length_a   1.000
_cell.length_b   1.000
_cell.length_c   1.000
_cell.angle_alpha   90.00
_cell.angle_beta   90.00
_cell.angle_gamma   90.00
#
_symmetry.space_group_name_H-M   'P 1'
#
loop_
_entity.id
_entity.type
_entity.pdbx_description
1 polymer ?
#
loop_
_entity_poly.entity_id
_entity_poly.type
_entity_poly.pdbx_seq_one_letter_code
_entity_poly.pdbx_strand_id
1 'polypeptide(L)'
;MALTEIKATKKIDGVDKVAAVAYDFGATLPEAVDKFGDAVVFTNFKRTAVITAQAAIRRMLEGGKGEEEITASMSSWKPGVALERTIDPVASLVGKWDSYSPEEQDEILKKLKKKSKK
;
A
#
# COMPACT_ATOMS: atom_id res chain seq x y z
N MET A 1 -1.71 18.08 -25.10
CA MET A 1 -2.43 18.47 -23.88
C MET A 1 -3.22 17.26 -23.39
N ALA A 2 -2.86 16.71 -22.23
CA ALA A 2 -3.59 15.62 -21.60
C ALA A 2 -4.46 16.21 -20.48
N LEU A 3 -5.78 16.27 -20.71
CA LEU A 3 -6.71 16.77 -19.70
C LEU A 3 -7.06 15.65 -18.73
N THR A 4 -6.83 15.90 -17.44
CA THR A 4 -7.26 15.02 -16.36
C THR A 4 -8.62 15.51 -15.85
N GLU A 5 -9.63 14.64 -15.87
CA GLU A 5 -10.94 14.93 -15.28
C GLU A 5 -10.87 14.74 -13.76
N ILE A 6 -11.15 15.81 -13.01
CA ILE A 6 -11.16 15.82 -11.56
C ILE A 6 -12.60 15.93 -11.10
N LYS A 7 -13.09 14.92 -10.38
CA LYS A 7 -14.42 14.92 -9.75
C LYS A 7 -14.31 15.08 -8.25
N ALA A 8 -15.12 15.96 -7.68
CA ALA A 8 -15.22 16.16 -6.25
C ALA A 8 -16.70 16.17 -5.82
N THR A 9 -16.98 15.52 -4.70
CA THR A 9 -18.31 15.50 -4.07
C THR A 9 -18.20 16.08 -2.67
N LYS A 10 -19.14 16.95 -2.29
CA LYS A 10 -19.21 17.53 -0.95
C LYS A 10 -20.68 17.73 -0.54
N LYS A 11 -21.04 17.32 0.67
CA LYS A 11 -22.33 17.63 1.26
C LYS A 11 -22.35 19.08 1.75
N ILE A 12 -23.29 19.88 1.25
CA ILE A 12 -23.53 21.27 1.64
C ILE A 12 -25.02 21.39 1.95
N ASP A 13 -25.36 21.84 3.18
CA ASP A 13 -26.74 21.96 3.67
C ASP A 13 -27.55 20.65 3.55
N GLY A 14 -26.91 19.53 3.83
CA GLY A 14 -27.54 18.20 3.76
C GLY A 14 -27.70 17.64 2.34
N VAL A 15 -27.39 18.42 1.30
CA VAL A 15 -27.47 18.02 -0.11
C VAL A 15 -26.08 17.69 -0.64
N ASP A 16 -25.95 16.57 -1.34
CA ASP A 16 -24.70 16.22 -2.02
C ASP A 16 -24.52 17.11 -3.26
N LYS A 17 -23.42 17.87 -3.29
CA LYS A 17 -22.99 18.67 -4.43
C LYS A 17 -21.83 17.95 -5.11
N VAL A 18 -21.84 17.97 -6.44
CA VAL A 18 -20.79 17.37 -7.27
C VAL A 18 -20.27 18.42 -8.24
N ALA A 19 -18.94 18.47 -8.41
CA ALA A 19 -18.29 19.24 -9.45
C ALA A 19 -17.29 18.36 -10.21
N ALA A 20 -17.23 18.55 -11.52
CA ALA A 20 -16.24 17.94 -12.40
C ALA A 20 -15.51 19.05 -13.17
N VAL A 21 -14.18 19.03 -13.15
CA VAL A 21 -13.34 20.02 -13.83
C VAL A 21 -12.25 19.28 -14.59
N ALA A 22 -12.00 19.67 -15.83
CA ALA A 22 -10.85 19.22 -16.59
C ALA A 22 -9.65 20.14 -16.31
N TYR A 23 -8.51 19.57 -15.94
CA TYR A 23 -7.28 20.34 -15.71
C TYR A 23 -6.08 19.65 -16.37
N ASP A 24 -5.19 20.46 -16.95
CA ASP A 24 -4.00 19.97 -17.64
C ASP A 24 -2.80 19.95 -16.67
N PHE A 25 -2.50 18.77 -16.13
CA PHE A 25 -1.29 18.54 -15.32
C PHE A 25 -0.03 18.25 -16.15
N GLY A 26 -0.13 18.23 -17.48
CA GLY A 26 0.89 17.64 -18.34
C GLY A 26 0.75 16.12 -18.44
N ALA A 27 1.21 15.56 -19.56
CA ALA A 27 1.19 14.13 -19.82
C ALA A 27 2.46 13.41 -19.35
N THR A 28 3.53 14.16 -19.08
CA THR A 28 4.86 13.64 -18.77
C THR A 28 5.53 14.43 -17.64
N LEU A 29 6.58 13.87 -17.02
CA LEU A 29 7.35 14.58 -15.99
C LEU A 29 7.93 15.92 -16.50
N PRO A 30 8.57 15.99 -17.69
CA PRO A 30 9.03 17.28 -18.24
C PRO A 30 7.90 18.31 -18.36
N GLU A 31 6.75 17.91 -18.91
CA GLU A 31 5.60 18.83 -19.06
C GLU A 31 5.07 19.32 -17.71
N ALA A 32 5.03 18.45 -16.69
CA ALA A 32 4.63 18.85 -15.34
C ALA A 32 5.64 19.82 -14.70
N VAL A 33 6.93 19.59 -14.90
CA VAL A 33 8.00 20.50 -14.44
C VAL A 33 7.91 21.84 -15.15
N ASP A 34 7.69 21.86 -16.46
CA ASP A 34 7.52 23.09 -17.25
C ASP A 34 6.30 23.90 -16.78
N LYS A 35 5.21 23.22 -16.41
CA LYS A 35 3.96 23.86 -15.96
C LYS A 35 4.01 24.37 -14.52
N PHE A 36 4.65 23.63 -13.61
CA PHE A 36 4.49 23.85 -12.17
C PHE A 36 5.80 24.11 -11.42
N GLY A 37 6.94 23.90 -12.07
CA GLY A 37 8.25 23.97 -11.45
C GLY A 37 8.67 22.67 -10.76
N ASP A 38 9.97 22.43 -10.79
CA ASP A 38 10.64 21.27 -10.21
C ASP A 38 10.33 21.09 -8.71
N ALA A 39 10.38 22.17 -7.94
CA ALA A 39 10.17 22.15 -6.50
C ALA A 39 8.75 21.70 -6.12
N VAL A 40 7.73 22.14 -6.87
CA VAL A 40 6.33 21.77 -6.64
C VAL A 40 6.10 20.31 -7.00
N VAL A 41 6.60 19.88 -8.15
CA VAL A 41 6.49 18.49 -8.61
C VAL A 41 7.17 17.54 -7.62
N PHE A 42 8.40 17.84 -7.21
CA PHE A 42 9.14 17.03 -6.26
C PHE A 42 8.50 17.00 -4.87
N THR A 43 8.03 18.14 -4.37
CA THR A 43 7.36 18.22 -3.06
C THR A 43 6.10 17.35 -3.02
N ASN A 44 5.28 17.40 -4.07
CA ASN A 44 4.07 16.59 -4.16
C ASN A 44 4.39 15.08 -4.31
N PHE A 45 5.40 14.73 -5.11
CA PHE A 45 5.90 13.35 -5.17
C PHE A 45 6.34 12.85 -3.79
N LYS A 46 7.20 13.61 -3.10
CA LYS A 46 7.74 13.24 -1.79
C LYS A 46 6.62 13.07 -0.77
N ARG A 47 5.64 13.97 -0.74
CA ARG A 47 4.48 13.89 0.15
C ARG A 47 3.74 12.56 -0.02
N THR A 48 3.43 12.17 -1.25
CA THR A 48 2.74 10.91 -1.54
C THR A 48 3.60 9.71 -1.15
N ALA A 49 4.89 9.73 -1.49
CA ALA A 49 5.84 8.68 -1.11
C ALA A 49 5.90 8.48 0.41
N VAL A 50 5.93 9.56 1.20
CA VAL A 50 5.93 9.50 2.67
C VAL A 50 4.65 8.82 3.19
N ILE A 51 3.47 9.17 2.65
CA ILE A 51 2.20 8.54 3.07
C ILE A 51 2.23 7.03 2.78
N THR A 52 2.72 6.64 1.60
CA THR A 52 2.87 5.22 1.24
C THR A 52 3.83 4.50 2.19
N ALA A 53 4.99 5.10 2.49
CA ALA A 53 5.96 4.55 3.44
C ALA A 53 5.35 4.37 4.84
N GLN A 54 4.64 5.37 5.34
CA GLN A 54 3.93 5.29 6.62
C GLN A 54 2.89 4.17 6.63
N ALA A 55 2.13 3.97 5.54
CA ALA A 55 1.19 2.86 5.44
C ALA A 55 1.88 1.49 5.46
N ALA A 56 3.08 1.37 4.87
CA ALA A 56 3.88 0.15 4.97
C ALA A 56 4.39 -0.10 6.40
N ILE A 57 4.89 0.94 7.06
CA ILE A 57 5.34 0.89 8.46
C ILE A 57 4.21 0.45 9.39
N ARG A 58 3.02 1.04 9.26
CA ARG A 58 1.85 0.64 10.07
C ARG A 58 1.51 -0.84 9.93
N ARG A 59 1.52 -1.38 8.71
CA ARG A 59 1.29 -2.83 8.48
C ARG A 59 2.37 -3.71 9.09
N MET A 60 3.62 -3.26 9.12
CA MET A 60 4.70 -4.00 9.76
C MET A 60 4.57 -4.00 11.28
N LEU A 61 4.16 -2.87 11.87
CA LEU A 61 3.85 -2.78 13.30
C LEU A 61 2.68 -3.68 13.68
N GLU A 62 1.59 -3.69 12.89
CA GLU A 62 0.47 -4.62 13.08
C GLU A 62 0.91 -6.09 13.01
N GLY A 63 1.94 -6.38 12.21
CA GLY A 63 2.58 -7.69 12.11
C GLY A 63 3.58 -8.01 13.23
N GLY A 64 3.71 -7.15 14.24
CA GLY A 64 4.57 -7.35 15.41
C GLY A 64 6.06 -7.03 15.21
N LYS A 65 6.44 -6.41 14.09
CA LYS A 65 7.84 -6.04 13.84
C LYS A 65 8.30 -4.90 14.73
N GLY A 66 9.55 -5.00 15.19
CA GLY A 66 10.24 -3.93 15.93
C GLY A 66 10.81 -2.83 15.04
N GLU A 67 11.27 -1.73 15.65
CA GLU A 67 11.81 -0.57 14.93
C GLU A 67 13.05 -0.91 14.07
N GLU A 68 13.95 -1.75 14.57
CA GLU A 68 15.15 -2.19 13.83
C GLU A 68 14.78 -3.01 12.58
N GLU A 69 13.82 -3.94 12.71
CA GLU A 69 13.35 -4.77 11.60
C GLU A 69 12.60 -3.96 10.54
N ILE A 70 11.82 -2.97 10.98
CA ILE A 70 11.13 -2.03 10.10
C ILE A 70 12.16 -1.18 9.36
N THR A 71 13.17 -0.66 10.05
CA THR A 71 14.24 0.14 9.44
C THR A 71 14.98 -0.67 8.38
N ALA A 72 15.34 -1.92 8.69
CA ALA A 72 15.96 -2.83 7.73
C ALA A 72 15.06 -3.04 6.50
N SER A 73 13.76 -3.29 6.73
CA SER A 73 12.77 -3.50 5.66
C SER A 73 12.55 -2.24 4.78
N MET A 74 12.63 -1.05 5.37
CA MET A 74 12.40 0.21 4.67
C MET A 74 13.65 0.76 3.96
N SER A 75 14.85 0.31 4.34
CA SER A 75 16.11 0.77 3.74
C SER A 75 16.20 0.52 2.22
N SER A 76 15.61 -0.59 1.75
CA SER A 76 15.56 -0.98 0.34
C SER A 76 14.25 -0.60 -0.35
N TRP A 77 13.30 -0.03 0.38
CA TRP A 77 11.99 0.31 -0.15
C TRP A 77 12.09 1.43 -1.20
N LYS A 78 11.34 1.25 -2.29
CA LYS A 78 11.22 2.23 -3.37
C LYS A 78 9.74 2.56 -3.59
N PRO A 79 9.36 3.85 -3.67
CA PRO A 79 7.99 4.23 -4.00
C PRO A 79 7.52 3.57 -5.31
N GLY A 80 6.29 3.06 -5.32
CA GLY A 80 5.68 2.40 -6.48
C GLY A 80 6.18 0.99 -6.80
N VAL A 81 7.27 0.54 -6.17
CA VAL A 81 7.74 -0.85 -6.26
C VAL A 81 7.12 -1.63 -5.11
N ALA A 82 6.42 -2.72 -5.43
CA ALA A 82 5.94 -3.62 -4.40
C ALA A 82 7.15 -4.20 -3.65
N LEU A 83 7.15 -4.05 -2.31
CA LEU A 83 8.10 -4.77 -1.47
C LEU A 83 7.95 -6.25 -1.74
N GLU A 84 9.07 -6.91 -2.06
CA GLU A 84 9.10 -8.35 -2.22
C GLU A 84 8.63 -8.98 -0.91
N ARG A 85 7.52 -9.71 -0.98
CA ARG A 85 6.95 -10.37 0.19
C ARG A 85 7.71 -11.67 0.41
N THR A 86 8.74 -11.64 1.24
CA THR A 86 9.29 -12.86 1.81
C THR A 86 8.30 -13.36 2.85
N ILE A 87 7.34 -14.19 2.41
CA ILE A 87 6.42 -14.86 3.32
C ILE A 87 7.17 -16.06 3.88
N ASP A 88 7.51 -16.04 5.18
CA ASP A 88 7.82 -17.27 5.88
C ASP A 88 6.49 -18.06 6.02
N PRO A 89 6.33 -19.17 5.28
CA PRO A 89 5.08 -19.89 5.22
C PRO A 89 4.73 -20.55 6.57
N VAL A 90 5.73 -20.84 7.40
CA VAL A 90 5.53 -21.43 8.73
C VAL A 90 5.10 -20.35 9.70
N ALA A 91 5.83 -19.23 9.77
CA ALA A 91 5.45 -18.12 10.65
C ALA A 91 4.07 -17.54 10.28
N SER A 92 3.76 -17.44 8.98
CA SER A 92 2.45 -16.97 8.52
C SER A 92 1.31 -17.94 8.86
N LEU A 93 1.57 -19.25 8.91
CA LEU A 93 0.57 -20.24 9.28
C LEU A 93 0.34 -20.24 10.80
N VAL A 94 1.43 -20.21 11.58
CA VAL A 94 1.39 -20.17 13.05
C VAL A 94 0.71 -18.89 13.54
N GLY A 95 1.05 -17.73 12.97
CA GLY A 95 0.46 -16.45 13.37
C GLY A 95 -1.05 -16.32 13.09
N LYS A 96 -1.62 -17.18 12.24
CA LYS A 96 -3.07 -17.25 11.99
C LYS A 96 -3.72 -18.46 12.64
N TRP A 97 -2.94 -19.32 13.30
CA TRP A 97 -3.41 -20.62 13.78
C TRP A 97 -4.61 -20.48 14.71
N ASP A 98 -4.52 -19.54 15.66
CA ASP A 98 -5.55 -19.27 16.65
C ASP A 98 -6.81 -18.61 16.07
N SER A 99 -6.74 -18.09 14.83
CA SER A 99 -7.89 -17.52 14.13
C SER A 99 -8.72 -18.55 13.35
N TYR A 100 -8.23 -19.77 13.22
CA TYR A 100 -8.95 -20.87 12.59
C TYR A 100 -9.82 -21.62 13.61
N SER A 101 -10.99 -22.06 13.17
CA SER A 101 -11.81 -22.99 13.96
C SER A 101 -11.11 -24.35 14.12
N PRO A 102 -11.46 -25.15 15.14
CA PRO A 102 -10.88 -26.48 15.33
C PRO A 102 -11.01 -27.39 14.09
N GLU A 103 -12.12 -27.30 13.37
CA GLU A 103 -12.36 -28.07 12.15
C GLU A 103 -11.41 -27.66 11.00
N GLU A 104 -11.16 -26.35 10.86
CA GLU A 104 -10.24 -25.82 9.86
C GLU A 104 -8.78 -26.17 10.17
N GLN A 105 -8.40 -26.11 11.45
CA GLN A 105 -7.07 -26.55 11.91
C GLN A 105 -6.82 -28.02 11.57
N ASP A 106 -7.79 -28.90 11.82
CA ASP A 106 -7.68 -30.33 11.54
C ASP A 106 -7.59 -30.64 10.04
N GLU A 107 -8.36 -29.94 9.21
CA GLU A 107 -8.27 -30.05 7.75
C GLU A 107 -6.90 -29.59 7.22
N ILE A 108 -6.34 -28.52 7.78
CA ILE A 108 -4.99 -28.05 7.46
C ILE A 108 -3.95 -29.11 7.84
N LEU A 109 -4.03 -29.69 9.05
CA LEU A 109 -3.12 -30.75 9.50
C LEU A 109 -3.19 -32.00 8.62
N LYS A 110 -4.40 -32.43 8.20
CA LYS A 110 -4.56 -33.56 7.27
C LYS A 110 -3.86 -33.29 5.94
N LYS A 111 -4.01 -32.09 5.38
CA LYS A 111 -3.35 -31.69 4.12
C LYS A 111 -1.83 -31.68 4.25
N LEU A 112 -1.29 -31.16 5.36
CA LEU A 112 0.15 -31.14 5.62
C LEU A 112 0.73 -32.56 5.77
N LYS A 113 0.09 -33.42 6.57
CA LYS A 113 0.50 -34.82 6.76
C LYS A 113 0.46 -35.61 5.44
N LYS A 114 -0.53 -35.35 4.58
CA LYS A 114 -0.62 -35.99 3.25
C LYS A 114 0.50 -35.54 2.32
N LYS A 115 0.92 -34.27 2.39
CA LYS A 115 2.03 -33.73 1.60
C LYS A 115 3.41 -34.16 2.13
N SER A 116 3.58 -34.38 3.42
CA SER A 116 4.89 -34.80 3.99
C SER A 116 5.20 -36.29 3.82
N LYS A 117 4.21 -37.12 3.49
CA LYS A 117 4.41 -38.55 3.20
C LYS A 117 4.79 -38.82 1.73
N LYS A 118 5.08 -37.77 0.97
CA LYS A 118 5.49 -37.81 -0.43
C LYS A 118 6.95 -37.43 -0.52
#